data_AF-A0A7S2H6U2-F1
#
_entry.id   AF-A0A7S2H6U2-F1
#
_cell.length_a   1.000
_cell.length_b   1.000
_cell.length_c   1.000
_cell.angle_alpha   90.00
_cell.angle_beta   90.00
_cell.angle_gamma   90.00
#
_symmetry.space_group_name_H-M   'P 1'
#
loop_
_entity.id
_entity.type
_entity.pdbx_description
1 polymer ?
#
loop_
_entity_poly.entity_id
_entity_poly.type
_entity_poly.pdbx_seq_one_letter_code
_entity_poly.pdbx_strand_id
1 'polypeptide(L)'
;MPQTRTNASLFILGSSILLYRTISMIAHGAIKILAVWVVTLLFAEMLIDFICIMTAVPWYVKNDKSRDSVPLRFGASAAILHALRVLIFVLG
;
A
#
# COMPACT_ATOMS: atom_id res chain seq x y z
N MET A 1 -9.17 13.45 19.76
CA MET A 1 -9.88 13.61 18.46
C MET A 1 -9.01 14.04 17.26
N PRO A 2 -7.81 14.68 17.37
CA PRO A 2 -6.98 14.97 16.19
C PRO A 2 -6.19 13.76 15.67
N GLN A 3 -5.81 12.83 16.57
CA GLN A 3 -4.91 11.72 16.29
C GLN A 3 -5.44 10.72 15.25
N THR A 4 -6.76 10.48 15.22
CA THR A 4 -7.40 9.59 14.23
C THR A 4 -7.33 10.17 12.81
N ARG A 5 -7.56 11.49 12.66
CA ARG A 5 -7.44 12.16 11.36
C ARG A 5 -6.00 12.22 10.87
N THR A 6 -5.05 12.47 11.76
CA THR A 6 -3.62 12.42 11.43
C THR A 6 -3.21 11.02 10.97
N ASN A 7 -3.61 9.96 11.68
CA ASN A 7 -3.30 8.59 11.27
C ASN A 7 -3.93 8.24 9.92
N ALA A 8 -5.21 8.56 9.71
CA ALA A 8 -5.88 8.33 8.43
C ALA A 8 -5.17 9.09 7.28
N SER A 9 -4.76 10.34 7.52
CA SER A 9 -4.01 11.11 6.52
C SER A 9 -2.64 10.50 6.20
N LEU A 10 -1.94 9.94 7.20
CA LEU A 10 -0.67 9.24 7.00
C LEU A 10 -0.85 7.97 6.18
N PHE A 11 -1.91 7.19 6.42
CA PHE A 11 -2.21 6.01 5.60
C PHE A 11 -2.54 6.39 4.16
N ILE A 12 -3.36 7.43 3.95
CA ILE A 12 -3.69 7.91 2.60
C ILE A 12 -2.42 8.35 1.87
N LEU A 13 -1.55 9.15 2.52
CA LEU A 13 -0.31 9.61 1.92
C LEU A 13 0.66 8.46 1.63
N GLY A 14 0.90 7.59 2.61
CA GLY A 14 1.81 6.45 2.49
C GLY A 14 1.39 5.50 1.35
N SER A 15 0.14 5.07 1.33
CA SER A 15 -0.37 4.20 0.27
C SER A 15 -0.41 4.91 -1.08
N SER A 16 -0.67 6.22 -1.14
CA SER A 16 -0.63 6.98 -2.40
C SER A 16 0.78 7.04 -2.99
N ILE A 17 1.82 7.22 -2.16
CA ILE A 17 3.22 7.23 -2.59
C ILE A 17 3.63 5.84 -3.10
N LEU A 18 3.26 4.78 -2.38
CA LEU A 18 3.53 3.39 -2.78
C LEU A 18 2.84 3.04 -4.10
N LEU A 19 1.56 3.42 -4.25
CA LEU A 19 0.79 3.23 -5.47
C LEU A 19 1.42 3.99 -6.66
N TYR A 20 1.80 5.25 -6.46
CA TYR A 20 2.50 6.03 -7.49
C TYR A 20 3.81 5.38 -7.92
N ARG A 21 4.61 4.90 -6.97
CA ARG A 21 5.85 4.17 -7.26
C ARG A 21 5.57 2.93 -8.11
N THR A 22 4.58 2.14 -7.73
CA THR A 22 4.22 0.90 -8.44
C THR A 22 3.75 1.19 -9.87
N ILE A 23 2.90 2.20 -10.06
CA ILE A 23 2.47 2.65 -11.39
C ILE A 23 3.66 3.14 -12.22
N SER A 24 4.56 3.92 -11.62
CA SER A 24 5.76 4.39 -12.30
C SER A 24 6.68 3.23 -12.73
N MET A 25 6.88 2.23 -11.87
CA MET A 25 7.66 1.03 -12.23
C MET A 25 7.02 0.29 -13.42
N ILE A 26 5.70 0.10 -13.39
CA ILE A 26 4.96 -0.53 -14.49
C ILE A 26 5.13 0.29 -15.79
N ALA A 27 5.00 1.62 -15.72
CA ALA A 27 5.15 2.51 -16.86
C ALA A 27 6.56 2.47 -17.47
N HIS A 28 7.60 2.30 -16.65
CA HIS A 28 8.99 2.12 -17.09
C HIS A 28 9.29 0.70 -17.61
N GLY A 29 8.29 -0.17 -17.72
CA GLY A 29 8.45 -1.50 -18.32
C GLY A 29 8.93 -2.58 -17.35
N ALA A 30 8.80 -2.38 -16.03
CA ALA A 30 9.14 -3.36 -15.01
C ALA A 30 8.58 -4.77 -15.31
N ILE A 31 7.38 -4.86 -15.89
CA ILE A 31 6.72 -6.13 -16.24
C ILE A 31 7.56 -6.98 -17.21
N LYS A 32 8.39 -6.37 -18.07
CA LYS A 32 9.22 -7.10 -19.04
C LYS A 32 10.54 -7.58 -18.46
N ILE A 33 10.98 -6.98 -17.36
CA ILE A 33 12.33 -7.17 -16.79
C ILE A 33 12.26 -8.07 -15.55
N LEU A 34 11.20 -7.95 -14.75
CA LEU A 34 11.03 -8.69 -13.52
C LEU A 34 10.52 -10.11 -13.76
N ALA A 35 10.97 -11.04 -12.93
CA ALA A 35 10.46 -12.41 -12.92
C ALA A 35 8.95 -12.41 -12.63
N VAL A 36 8.23 -13.37 -13.22
CA VAL A 36 6.76 -13.46 -13.18
C VAL A 36 6.22 -13.38 -11.75
N TRP A 37 6.86 -14.06 -10.79
CA TRP A 37 6.43 -14.05 -9.39
C TRP A 37 6.59 -12.66 -8.73
N VAL A 38 7.59 -11.86 -9.11
CA VAL A 38 7.76 -10.49 -8.60
C VAL A 38 6.69 -9.57 -9.18
N VAL A 39 6.31 -9.78 -10.45
CA VAL A 39 5.20 -9.05 -11.08
C VAL A 39 3.90 -9.37 -10.35
N THR A 40 3.66 -10.63 -9.96
CA THR A 40 2.49 -11.01 -9.15
C THR A 40 2.47 -10.30 -7.81
N LEU A 41 3.60 -10.25 -7.09
CA LEU A 41 3.72 -9.50 -5.83
C LEU A 41 3.49 -8.00 -6.01
N LEU A 42 4.01 -7.42 -7.10
CA LEU A 42 3.83 -6.01 -7.44
C LEU A 42 2.35 -5.67 -7.66
N PHE A 43 1.61 -6.54 -8.37
CA PHE A 43 0.17 -6.39 -8.55
C PHE A 43 -0.62 -6.57 -7.24
N ALA A 44 -0.23 -7.54 -6.41
CA ALA A 44 -0.87 -7.74 -5.11
C ALA A 44 -0.68 -6.54 -4.18
N GLU A 45 0.53 -5.97 -4.14
CA GLU A 45 0.85 -4.75 -3.39
C GLU A 45 0.01 -3.57 -3.88
N MET A 46 -0.07 -3.37 -5.21
CA MET A 46 -0.90 -2.32 -5.81
C MET A 46 -2.38 -2.42 -5.43
N LEU A 47 -2.94 -3.64 -5.43
CA LEU A 47 -4.34 -3.87 -5.03
C LEU A 47 -4.56 -3.54 -3.55
N ILE A 48 -3.63 -3.95 -2.69
CA ILE A 48 -3.73 -3.69 -1.25
C ILE A 48 -3.60 -2.20 -0.96
N ASP A 49 -2.70 -1.49 -1.62
CA ASP A 49 -2.56 -0.04 -1.50
C ASP A 49 -3.86 0.68 -1.92
N PHE A 50 -4.47 0.24 -3.03
CA PHE A 50 -5.74 0.78 -3.48
C PHE A 50 -6.86 0.55 -2.46
N ILE A 51 -6.99 -0.66 -1.91
CA ILE A 51 -7.97 -0.99 -0.87
C ILE A 51 -7.69 -0.18 0.42
N CYS A 52 -6.42 0.02 0.77
CA CYS A 52 -6.03 0.83 1.92
C CYS A 52 -6.50 2.29 1.74
N ILE A 53 -6.29 2.88 0.56
CA ILE A 53 -6.79 4.23 0.25
C ILE A 53 -8.33 4.27 0.30
N MET A 54 -9.00 3.31 -0.35
CA MET A 54 -10.46 3.22 -0.38
C MET A 54 -11.09 3.10 1.02
N THR A 55 -10.39 2.50 1.98
CA THR A 55 -10.87 2.32 3.36
C THR A 55 -10.42 3.45 4.29
N ALA A 56 -9.25 4.04 4.04
CA ALA A 56 -8.72 5.16 4.81
C ALA A 56 -9.43 6.49 4.49
N VAL A 57 -9.89 6.72 3.26
CA VAL A 57 -10.64 7.94 2.89
C VAL A 57 -11.98 8.06 3.65
N PRO A 58 -12.86 7.03 3.68
CA PRO A 58 -14.06 7.06 4.52
C PRO A 58 -13.74 7.17 6.02
N TRP A 59 -12.64 6.57 6.48
CA TRP A 59 -12.19 6.70 7.86
C TRP A 59 -11.79 8.15 8.20
N TYR A 60 -11.08 8.82 7.30
CA TYR A 60 -10.74 10.24 7.42
C TYR A 60 -11.98 11.16 7.45
N VAL A 61 -12.98 10.89 6.59
CA VAL A 61 -14.21 11.69 6.49
C VAL A 61 -15.14 11.48 7.69
N LYS A 62 -15.37 10.23 8.10
CA LYS A 62 -16.27 9.91 9.22
C LYS A 62 -15.64 10.11 10.59
N ASN A 63 -14.31 10.21 10.67
CA ASN A 63 -13.54 10.37 11.90
C ASN A 63 -13.95 9.39 13.02
N ASP A 64 -14.34 8.18 12.62
CA ASP A 64 -14.87 7.16 13.51
C ASP A 64 -13.76 6.17 13.90
N LYS A 65 -13.51 6.07 15.21
CA LYS A 65 -12.51 5.19 15.80
C LYS A 65 -12.92 3.72 15.79
N SER A 66 -14.12 3.36 15.32
CA SER A 66 -14.50 1.97 15.11
C SER A 66 -14.02 1.40 13.77
N ARG A 67 -13.55 2.26 12.85
CA ARG A 67 -13.21 1.90 11.45
C ARG A 67 -11.72 1.86 11.15
N ASP A 68 -10.89 2.06 12.16
CA ASP A 68 -9.42 2.07 12.11
C ASP A 68 -8.82 0.68 11.82
N SER A 69 -9.43 -0.40 12.31
CA SER A 69 -8.91 -1.77 12.14
C SER A 69 -8.69 -2.21 10.69
N VAL A 70 -9.54 -1.77 9.75
CA VAL A 70 -9.49 -2.18 8.35
C VAL A 70 -8.28 -1.58 7.61
N PRO A 71 -8.11 -0.25 7.51
CA PRO A 71 -6.96 0.35 6.85
C PRO A 71 -5.63 -0.04 7.53
N LEU A 72 -5.61 -0.24 8.86
CA LEU A 72 -4.44 -0.75 9.58
C LEU A 72 -4.02 -2.14 9.12
N ARG A 73 -4.97 -3.08 8.98
CA ARG A 73 -4.68 -4.45 8.51
C ARG A 73 -4.16 -4.45 7.08
N PHE A 74 -4.80 -3.69 6.19
CA PHE A 74 -4.36 -3.62 4.80
C PHE A 74 -3.01 -2.91 4.65
N GLY A 75 -2.79 -1.80 5.36
CA GLY A 75 -1.51 -1.12 5.34
C GLY A 75 -0.37 -1.97 5.93
N ALA A 76 -0.63 -2.75 6.99
CA ALA A 76 0.33 -3.71 7.52
C ALA A 76 0.66 -4.82 6.50
N SER A 77 -0.36 -5.38 5.83
CA SER A 77 -0.15 -6.36 4.77
C SER A 77 0.67 -5.80 3.60
N ALA A 78 0.40 -4.56 3.18
CA ALA A 78 1.19 -3.88 2.14
C ALA A 78 2.65 -3.73 2.57
N ALA A 79 2.90 -3.27 3.80
CA ALA A 79 4.26 -3.11 4.33
C ALA A 79 5.01 -4.44 4.40
N ILE A 80 4.34 -5.53 4.81
CA ILE A 80 4.95 -6.87 4.86
C ILE A 80 5.30 -7.36 3.45
N LEU A 81 4.40 -7.24 2.48
CA LEU A 81 4.66 -7.64 1.10
C LEU A 81 5.79 -6.81 0.48
N HIS A 82 5.80 -5.51 0.76
CA HIS A 82 6.87 -4.62 0.32
C HIS A 82 8.23 -5.03 0.90
N ALA A 83 8.27 -5.29 2.21
CA ALA A 83 9.48 -5.73 2.90
C ALA A 83 9.96 -7.11 2.40
N LEU A 84 9.04 -8.04 2.15
CA LEU A 84 9.35 -9.34 1.55
C LEU A 84 9.99 -9.16 0.17
N ARG A 85 9.41 -8.31 -0.69
CA ARG A 85 9.95 -8.05 -2.02
C ARG A 85 11.35 -7.42 -1.95
N VAL A 86 11.55 -6.46 -1.04
CA VAL A 86 12.87 -5.84 -0.81
C VAL A 86 13.87 -6.88 -0.28
N LEU A 87 13.46 -7.74 0.64
CA LEU A 87 14.30 -8.79 1.19
C LEU A 87 14.78 -9.76 0.09
N ILE A 88 13.87 -10.22 -0.77
CA ILE A 88 14.25 -11.12 -1.86
C ILE A 88 15.18 -10.40 -2.84
N PHE A 89 14.90 -9.14 -3.18
CA PHE A 89 15.80 -8.35 -4.03
C PHE A 89 17.22 -8.20 -3.43
N VAL A 90 17.33 -8.09 -2.11
CA VAL A 90 18.63 -7.99 -1.42
C VAL A 90 19.35 -9.34 -1.35
N LEU A 91 18.62 -10.45 -1.22
CA LEU A 91 19.20 -11.79 -1.13
C LEU A 91 19.65 -12.37 -2.49
N GLY A 92 19.09 -11.87 -3.59
CA GLY A 92 19.38 -12.34 -4.95
C GLY A 92 18.50 -13.51 -5.37
#